data_AF-A0A2E4DJJ7-F1
#
_entry.id   AF-A0A2E4DJJ7-F1
#
_cell.length_a   1.000
_cell.length_b   1.000
_cell.length_c   1.000
_cell.angle_alpha   90.00
_cell.angle_beta   90.00
_cell.angle_gamma   90.00
#
_symmetry.space_group_name_H-M   'P 1'
#
loop_
_entity.id
_entity.type
_entity.pdbx_description
1 polymer ?
#
loop_
_entity_poly.entity_id
_entity_poly.type
_entity_poly.pdbx_seq_one_letter_code
_entity_poly.pdbx_strand_id
1 'polypeptide(L)' 'MLQQTKVATVIPYYNNWIKKYPDIVSVSKASESDLLKAWEGLGYYARCRNFHNAAKIVCKD' A
#
# COMPACT_ATOMS: atom_id res chain seq x y z
N MET A 1 1.53 6.46 2.35
CA MET A 1 0.40 6.74 3.28
C MET A 1 0.39 8.16 3.84
N LEU A 2 1.53 8.74 4.27
CA LEU A 2 1.57 10.08 4.89
C LEU A 2 1.34 11.28 3.96
N GLN A 3 1.46 11.11 2.65
CA GLN A 3 1.16 12.20 1.70
C GLN A 3 -0.30 12.64 1.84
N GLN A 4 -0.57 13.90 2.22
CA GLN A 4 -1.92 14.43 2.39
C GLN A 4 -2.78 13.62 3.39
N THR A 5 -2.16 12.99 4.39
CA THR A 5 -2.86 12.25 5.45
C THR A 5 -2.17 12.47 6.80
N LYS A 6 -2.93 12.74 7.87
CA LYS A 6 -2.39 13.01 9.20
C LYS A 6 -1.73 11.75 9.79
N VAL A 7 -0.68 11.94 10.59
CA VAL A 7 0.08 10.85 11.23
C VAL A 7 -0.84 9.93 12.05
N ALA A 8 -1.68 10.50 12.92
CA ALA A 8 -2.59 9.73 13.78
C ALA A 8 -3.52 8.80 12.98
N THR A 9 -3.95 9.25 11.79
CA THR A 9 -4.77 8.44 10.89
C THR A 9 -3.96 7.31 10.24
N VAL A 10 -2.69 7.52 9.91
CA VAL A 10 -1.86 6.55 9.19
C VAL A 10 -1.36 5.40 10.07
N ILE A 11 -1.09 5.64 11.35
CA ILE A 11 -0.49 4.64 12.27
C ILE A 11 -1.16 3.26 12.17
N PRO A 12 -2.49 3.11 12.36
CA PRO A 12 -3.12 1.79 12.32
C PRO A 12 -3.04 1.13 10.93
N TYR A 13 -3.13 1.91 9.86
CA TYR A 13 -3.03 1.40 8.48
C TYR A 13 -1.63 0.90 8.17
N TYR A 14 -0.62 1.67 8.58
CA TYR A 14 0.77 1.29 8.36
C TYR A 14 1.12 0.00 9.12
N ASN A 15 0.72 -0.12 10.38
CA ASN A 15 0.95 -1.32 11.17
C ASN A 15 0.28 -2.56 10.55
N ASN A 16 -0.99 -2.43 10.11
CA ASN A 16 -1.68 -3.51 9.41
C ASN A 16 -1.03 -3.85 8.07
N TRP A 17 -0.57 -2.84 7.33
CA TRP A 17 0.07 -3.00 6.03
C TRP A 17 1.38 -3.77 6.14
N ILE A 18 2.30 -3.36 7.02
CA ILE A 18 3.60 -4.03 7.20
C ILE A 18 3.41 -5.46 7.73
N LYS A 19 2.38 -5.71 8.54
CA LYS A 19 2.05 -7.08 8.98
C LYS A 19 1.56 -7.95 7.81
N LYS A 20 0.73 -7.40 6.92
CA LYS A 20 0.13 -8.14 5.79
C LYS A 20 1.09 -8.27 4.59
N TYR A 21 1.90 -7.24 4.38
CA TYR A 21 2.83 -7.09 3.26
C TYR A 21 4.22 -6.72 3.81
N PRO A 22 4.96 -7.71 4.37
CA PRO A 22 6.21 -7.45 5.10
C PRO A 22 7.37 -6.99 4.20
N ASP A 23 7.29 -7.24 2.89
CA ASP A 23 8.31 -6.87 1.92
C ASP A 23 7.70 -6.35 0.61
N ILE A 24 8.54 -5.78 -0.26
CA ILE A 24 8.08 -5.22 -1.54
C ILE A 24 7.57 -6.30 -2.53
N VAL A 25 8.05 -7.54 -2.40
CA VAL A 25 7.64 -8.67 -3.25
C VAL A 25 6.21 -9.10 -2.91
N SER A 26 5.84 -9.08 -1.64
CA SER A 26 4.49 -9.36 -1.16
C SER A 26 3.49 -8.32 -1.68
N VAL A 27 3.90 -7.05 -1.81
CA VAL A 27 3.09 -6.01 -2.44
C VAL A 27 2.98 -6.23 -3.95
N SER A 28 4.07 -6.58 -4.64
CA SER A 28 4.05 -6.75 -6.09
C SER A 28 3.23 -7.97 -6.56
N LYS A 29 3.17 -9.02 -5.74
CA LYS A 29 2.38 -10.24 -5.99
C LYS A 29 0.90 -10.14 -5.56
N ALA A 30 0.54 -9.15 -4.74
CA ALA A 30 -0.83 -8.99 -4.27
C ALA A 30 -1.78 -8.56 -5.39
N SER A 31 -3.07 -8.91 -5.26
CA SER A 31 -4.08 -8.38 -6.16
C SER A 31 -4.31 -6.89 -5.89
N GLU A 32 -4.65 -6.12 -6.93
CA GLU A 32 -4.97 -4.70 -6.74
C GLU A 32 -6.16 -4.51 -5.79
N SER A 33 -7.18 -5.37 -5.88
CA SER A 33 -8.33 -5.36 -4.98
C SER A 33 -7.93 -5.52 -3.51
N ASP A 34 -7.00 -6.42 -3.19
CA ASP A 34 -6.56 -6.63 -1.80
C ASP A 34 -5.80 -5.42 -1.25
N LEU A 35 -4.98 -4.80 -2.08
CA LEU A 35 -4.23 -3.60 -1.72
C LEU A 35 -5.16 -2.39 -1.54
N LEU A 36 -6.15 -2.23 -2.43
CA LEU A 36 -7.16 -1.18 -2.29
C LEU A 36 -8.01 -1.39 -1.04
N LYS A 37 -8.34 -2.63 -0.69
CA LYS A 37 -9.07 -2.95 0.54
C LYS A 37 -8.24 -2.61 1.79
N ALA A 38 -6.94 -2.91 1.79
CA ALA A 38 -6.04 -2.50 2.88
C ALA A 38 -5.82 -0.98 2.95
N TRP A 39 -6.14 -0.24 1.89
CA TRP A 39 -6.00 1.22 1.79
C TRP A 39 -7.33 1.98 2.00
N GLU A 40 -8.45 1.26 2.12
CA GLU A 40 -9.79 1.82 2.25
C GLU A 40 -9.89 2.75 3.47
N GLY A 41 -10.27 4.01 3.26
CA GLY A 41 -10.34 5.03 4.32
C GLY A 41 -9.15 6.00 4.37
N LEU A 42 -8.03 5.70 3.71
CA LEU A 42 -6.93 6.67 3.54
C LEU A 42 -7.15 7.68 2.40
N GLY A 43 -8.14 7.44 1.54
CA GLY A 43 -8.43 8.26 0.37
C GLY A 43 -7.31 8.26 -0.68
N TYR A 44 -7.51 9.01 -1.77
CA TYR A 44 -6.53 9.14 -2.88
C TYR A 44 -5.97 7.79 -3.35
N TYR A 45 -6.86 6.90 -3.80
CA TYR A 45 -6.52 5.51 -4.20
C TYR A 45 -5.48 5.41 -5.33
N ALA A 46 -5.28 6.47 -6.11
CA ALA A 46 -4.18 6.55 -7.07
C ALA A 46 -2.81 6.34 -6.41
N ARG A 47 -2.62 6.76 -5.16
CA ARG A 47 -1.37 6.51 -4.40
C ARG A 47 -1.10 5.02 -4.21
N CYS A 48 -2.14 4.24 -3.87
CA CYS A 48 -2.03 2.79 -3.69
C CYS A 48 -1.70 2.10 -5.03
N ARG A 49 -2.43 2.45 -6.10
CA ARG A 49 -2.18 1.91 -7.45
C ARG A 49 -0.77 2.23 -7.95
N ASN A 50 -0.32 3.47 -7.80
CA ASN A 50 1.01 3.88 -8.23
C ASN A 50 2.10 3.15 -7.42
N PHE A 51 1.90 3.00 -6.11
CA PHE A 51 2.81 2.22 -5.27
C PHE A 51 2.87 0.75 -5.70
N HIS A 52 1.73 0.13 -5.99
CA HIS A 52 1.67 -1.25 -6.50
C HIS A 52 2.40 -1.40 -7.84
N ASN A 53 2.19 -0.47 -8.77
CA ASN A 53 2.89 -0.46 -10.05
C ASN A 53 4.40 -0.31 -9.86
N ALA A 54 4.84 0.60 -8.97
CA ALA A 54 6.26 0.74 -8.63
C ALA A 54 6.84 -0.55 -8.01
N ALA A 55 6.10 -1.20 -7.11
CA ALA A 55 6.51 -2.47 -6.52
C ALA A 55 6.71 -3.56 -7.60
N LYS A 56 5.80 -3.63 -8.58
CA LYS A 56 5.92 -4.54 -9.73
C LYS A 56 7.12 -4.23 -10.62
N ILE A 57 7.43 -2.95 -10.85
CA ILE A 57 8.60 -2.54 -11.63
C ILE A 57 9.89 -2.94 -10.90
N VAL A 58 9.99 -2.66 -9.59
CA VAL A 58 11.18 -2.98 -8.78
C VAL A 58 11.41 -4.49 -8.67
N CYS A 59 10.34 -5.30 -8.71
CA CYS A 59 10.44 -6.76 -8.64
C CYS A 59 10.53 -7.45 -10.01
N LYS A 60 10.53 -6.69 -11.11
CA LYS A 60 10.80 -7.24 -12.45
C LYS A 60 12.31 -7.13 -12.68
N ASP A 61 12.96 -8.28 -12.86
CA ASP A 61 14.30 -8.37 -13.43
C ASP A 61 14.29 -7.98 -14.91
#